data_AF-A0A1W9HHM4-F1
#
_entry.id   AF-A0A1W9HHM4-F1
#
_cell.length_a   1.000
_cell.length_b   1.000
_cell.length_c   1.000
_cell.angle_alpha   90.00
_cell.angle_beta   90.00
_cell.angle_gamma   90.00
#
_symmetry.space_group_name_H-M   'P 1'
#
loop_
_entity.id
_entity.type
_entity.pdbx_description
1 polymer ?
#
loop_
_entity_poly.entity_id
_entity_poly.type
_entity_poly.pdbx_seq_one_letter_code
_entity_poly.pdbx_strand_id
1 'polypeptide(L)'
;MGKTLSFILIAILALMIFGNKTISQKSVLVPLAKDNYETKGFPSVSESPKAAHQRNPAQSELVDSNEQPENIDSEILDDTDLVATDRDTIVSQCQNGNWKACEKLSHSCYERNFEDCFELGKKFSEIDQKRAIPYYRTTCEQTRHPESCLHLALALVEVKADVPLEKILRYLHVACVEGGISMACLEMLEVNPNSEDKIFYQAQAQKLISKSGL
;
A
#
# COMPACT_ATOMS: atom_id res chain seq x y z
N MET A 1 -3.89 17.00 61.34
CA MET A 1 -4.03 15.96 60.30
C MET A 1 -4.00 16.57 58.87
N GLY A 2 -3.09 17.50 58.56
CA GLY A 2 -3.11 18.25 57.29
C GLY A 2 -1.87 18.12 56.40
N LYS A 3 -0.85 17.35 56.81
CA LYS A 3 0.43 17.27 56.08
C LYS A 3 0.52 16.08 55.12
N THR A 4 -0.29 15.04 55.31
CA THR A 4 -0.24 13.82 54.50
C THR A 4 -0.94 13.96 53.14
N LEU A 5 -2.00 14.77 53.03
CA LEU A 5 -2.67 14.98 51.73
C LEU A 5 -1.81 15.75 50.71
N SER A 6 -0.91 16.62 51.17
CA SER A 6 -0.09 17.44 50.28
C SER A 6 0.96 16.63 49.51
N PHE A 7 1.53 15.59 50.11
CA PHE A 7 2.52 14.74 49.43
C PHE A 7 1.89 13.83 48.37
N ILE A 8 0.64 13.39 48.57
CA ILE A 8 -0.07 12.55 47.60
C ILE A 8 -0.39 13.34 46.33
N LEU A 9 -0.81 14.61 46.46
CA LEU A 9 -1.10 15.45 45.29
C LEU A 9 0.14 15.75 44.44
N ILE A 10 1.30 15.97 45.08
CA ILE A 10 2.56 16.24 44.39
C ILE A 10 3.05 14.99 43.65
N ALA A 11 2.89 13.80 44.23
CA ALA A 11 3.27 12.54 43.57
C ALA A 11 2.42 12.24 42.31
N ILE A 12 1.12 12.53 42.35
CA ILE A 12 0.22 12.35 41.20
C ILE A 12 0.54 13.35 40.08
N LEU A 13 0.84 14.62 40.43
CA LEU A 13 1.27 15.63 39.47
C LEU A 13 2.62 15.28 38.81
N ALA A 14 3.56 14.70 39.56
CA ALA A 14 4.83 14.24 39.00
C ALA A 14 4.66 13.07 38.02
N LEU A 15 3.75 12.13 38.30
CA LEU A 15 3.47 11.01 37.40
C LEU A 15 2.83 11.46 36.07
N MET A 16 2.03 12.53 36.08
CA MET A 16 1.46 13.07 34.84
C MET A 16 2.46 13.86 33.99
N ILE A 17 3.51 14.43 34.59
CA ILE A 17 4.55 15.16 33.85
C ILE A 17 5.60 14.19 33.26
N PHE A 18 5.89 13.07 33.93
CA PHE A 18 6.92 12.12 33.49
C PHE A 18 6.39 10.85 32.79
N GLY A 19 5.07 10.62 32.78
CA GLY A 19 4.46 9.40 32.25
C GLY A 19 4.35 9.29 30.72
N ASN A 20 4.58 10.38 29.97
CA ASN A 20 4.45 10.38 28.51
C ASN A 20 5.80 10.24 27.78
N LYS A 21 6.71 9.44 28.34
CA LYS A 21 7.91 9.02 27.63
C LYS A 21 7.51 7.89 26.67
N THR A 22 7.28 8.31 25.43
CA THR A 22 7.05 7.47 24.26
C THR A 22 7.91 6.21 24.29
N ILE A 23 7.25 5.07 24.06
CA ILE A 23 7.91 3.83 23.67
C ILE A 23 8.60 4.13 22.33
N SER A 24 9.86 4.53 22.41
CA SER A 24 10.77 4.58 21.29
C SER A 24 11.01 3.13 20.87
N GLN A 25 10.32 2.69 19.82
CA GLN A 25 10.74 1.51 19.09
C GLN A 25 12.18 1.78 18.62
N LYS A 26 13.12 1.01 19.16
CA LYS A 26 14.47 0.89 18.61
C LYS A 26 14.33 0.34 17.20
N SER A 27 14.30 1.21 16.20
CA SER A 27 14.69 0.84 14.86
C SER A 27 16.16 0.41 14.93
N VAL A 28 16.41 -0.86 14.61
CA VAL A 28 17.74 -1.41 14.45
C VAL A 28 18.36 -0.69 13.25
N LEU A 29 19.15 0.35 13.52
CA LEU A 29 20.00 1.01 12.54
C LEU A 29 21.05 -0.01 12.08
N VAL A 30 20.81 -0.63 10.93
CA VAL A 30 21.85 -1.32 10.17
C VAL A 30 22.60 -0.24 9.39
N PRO A 31 23.93 -0.08 9.57
CA PRO A 31 24.70 0.85 8.77
C PRO A 31 24.80 0.32 7.34
N LEU A 32 24.08 0.93 6.40
CA LEU A 32 24.28 0.70 4.98
C LEU A 32 25.58 1.37 4.55
N ALA A 33 26.42 0.56 3.90
CA ALA A 33 27.71 0.95 3.34
C ALA A 33 27.55 2.13 2.38
N LYS A 34 28.49 3.07 2.46
CA LYS A 34 28.64 4.19 1.53
C LYS A 34 29.25 3.67 0.23
N ASP A 35 28.42 3.40 -0.76
CA ASP A 35 28.87 3.34 -2.14
C ASP A 35 28.52 4.65 -2.84
N ASN A 36 29.54 5.28 -3.43
CA ASN A 36 29.44 6.54 -4.16
C ASN A 36 28.82 6.27 -5.53
N TYR A 37 27.62 6.80 -5.79
CA TYR A 37 27.01 6.81 -7.12
C TYR A 37 26.98 8.25 -7.63
N GLU A 38 27.75 8.53 -8.68
CA GLU A 38 27.69 9.78 -9.44
C GLU A 38 26.33 9.91 -10.15
N THR A 39 25.64 11.01 -9.89
CA THR A 39 24.32 11.34 -10.42
C THR A 39 24.42 11.88 -11.85
N LYS A 40 23.86 11.13 -12.82
CA LYS A 40 23.47 11.68 -14.13
C LYS A 40 21.99 12.06 -14.07
N GLY A 41 21.71 13.32 -14.41
CA GLY A 41 20.39 13.95 -14.30
C GLY A 41 19.27 13.17 -15.01
N PHE A 42 18.09 13.20 -14.39
CA PHE A 42 16.86 12.61 -14.89
C PHE A 42 16.38 13.33 -16.17
N PRO A 43 16.15 12.63 -17.29
CA PRO A 43 15.42 13.19 -18.41
C PRO A 43 13.91 13.22 -18.10
N SER A 44 13.27 14.34 -18.42
CA SER A 44 11.83 14.53 -18.47
C SER A 44 11.21 13.61 -19.53
N VAL A 45 10.47 12.58 -19.12
CA VAL A 45 9.77 11.67 -20.04
C VAL A 45 8.36 12.20 -20.32
N SER A 46 8.23 12.92 -21.42
CA SER A 46 7.00 13.00 -22.20
C SER A 46 7.14 12.04 -23.38
N GLU A 47 6.43 10.91 -23.36
CA GLU A 47 5.86 10.22 -24.52
C GLU A 47 5.33 8.84 -24.09
N SER A 48 4.06 8.62 -24.37
CA SER A 48 3.34 7.37 -24.10
C SER A 48 3.40 6.48 -25.36
N PRO A 49 3.93 5.24 -25.30
CA PRO A 49 3.86 4.33 -26.42
C PRO A 49 2.55 3.52 -26.39
N LYS A 50 1.81 3.57 -27.49
CA LYS A 50 0.76 2.60 -27.85
C LYS A 50 1.38 1.20 -27.93
N ALA A 51 0.93 0.27 -27.07
CA ALA A 51 1.26 -1.14 -27.19
C ALA A 51 0.06 -1.92 -27.75
N ALA A 52 0.21 -2.40 -28.98
CA ALA A 52 -0.60 -3.42 -29.62
C ALA A 52 0.20 -4.73 -29.66
N HIS A 53 -0.33 -5.81 -29.07
CA HIS A 53 0.10 -7.20 -29.34
C HIS A 53 -0.99 -8.15 -28.81
N GLN A 54 -1.80 -8.73 -29.71
CA GLN A 54 -1.63 -10.04 -30.36
C GLN A 54 -1.65 -11.22 -29.38
N ARG A 55 -2.82 -11.86 -29.31
CA ARG A 55 -3.06 -13.19 -28.73
C ARG A 55 -2.44 -14.26 -29.63
N ASN A 56 -1.80 -15.26 -29.04
CA ASN A 56 -1.62 -16.57 -29.64
C ASN A 56 -1.89 -17.65 -28.57
N PRO A 57 -2.79 -18.61 -28.83
CA PRO A 57 -3.00 -19.78 -27.97
C PRO A 57 -2.28 -21.01 -28.57
N ALA A 58 -1.63 -21.84 -27.74
CA ALA A 58 -1.54 -23.30 -27.89
C ALA A 58 -0.47 -23.92 -26.96
N GLN A 59 -0.72 -25.21 -26.64
CA GLN A 59 0.10 -26.21 -25.92
C GLN A 59 -0.16 -26.21 -24.40
N SER A 60 -1.03 -27.05 -23.83
CA SER A 60 -1.28 -28.51 -23.95
C SER A 60 -0.07 -29.36 -23.57
N GLU A 61 0.02 -29.67 -22.28
CA GLU A 61 0.72 -30.84 -21.76
C GLU A 61 -0.24 -31.62 -20.85
N LEU A 62 -0.40 -32.90 -21.17
CA LEU A 62 -1.12 -33.89 -20.37
C LEU A 62 -0.31 -34.21 -19.11
N VAL A 63 -0.94 -34.09 -17.94
CA VAL A 63 -0.48 -34.76 -16.72
C VAL A 63 -1.57 -35.71 -16.28
N ASP A 64 -1.23 -37.00 -16.39
CA ASP A 64 -1.97 -38.14 -15.87
C ASP A 64 -1.59 -38.32 -14.40
N SER A 65 -2.54 -38.14 -13.49
CA SER A 65 -2.39 -38.54 -12.08
C SER A 65 -3.77 -38.82 -11.49
N ASN A 66 -3.95 -40.10 -11.24
CA ASN A 66 -5.13 -40.79 -10.79
C ASN A 66 -5.17 -40.73 -9.25
N GLU A 67 -5.94 -39.80 -8.68
CA GLU A 67 -6.29 -39.80 -7.26
C GLU A 67 -7.81 -39.70 -7.10
N GLN A 68 -8.39 -40.74 -6.50
CA GLN A 68 -9.79 -40.80 -6.09
C GLN A 68 -10.08 -39.74 -5.03
N PRO A 69 -11.07 -38.85 -5.22
CA PRO A 69 -11.53 -37.99 -4.16
C PRO A 69 -12.43 -38.79 -3.21
N GLU A 70 -12.04 -38.82 -1.94
CA GLU A 70 -12.94 -39.20 -0.86
C GLU A 70 -14.10 -38.20 -0.78
N ASN A 71 -15.27 -38.78 -0.53
CA ASN A 71 -16.59 -38.20 -0.55
C ASN A 71 -16.71 -37.08 0.49
N ILE A 72 -16.46 -35.83 0.07
CA ILE A 72 -16.87 -34.64 0.83
C ILE A 72 -18.28 -34.34 0.38
N ASP A 73 -19.23 -34.46 1.32
CA ASP A 73 -20.61 -34.01 1.14
C ASP A 73 -20.58 -32.55 0.67
N SER A 74 -20.73 -32.38 -0.65
CA SER A 74 -20.86 -31.09 -1.30
C SER A 74 -22.19 -30.52 -0.86
N GLU A 75 -22.16 -29.76 0.22
CA GLU A 75 -23.21 -28.82 0.56
C GLU A 75 -23.42 -27.97 -0.70
N ILE A 76 -24.56 -28.19 -1.35
CA ILE A 76 -25.00 -27.51 -2.56
C ILE A 76 -25.11 -26.04 -2.19
N LEU A 77 -24.03 -25.30 -2.43
CA LEU A 77 -23.94 -23.87 -2.23
C LEU A 77 -24.73 -23.24 -3.36
N ASP A 78 -26.01 -23.04 -3.08
CA ASP A 78 -27.02 -22.46 -3.94
C ASP A 78 -26.42 -21.34 -4.82
N ASP A 79 -26.37 -21.58 -6.13
CA ASP A 79 -25.93 -20.64 -7.18
C ASP A 79 -26.97 -19.53 -7.42
N THR A 80 -27.94 -19.41 -6.51
CA THR A 80 -29.01 -18.44 -6.55
C THR A 80 -28.46 -17.05 -6.25
N ASP A 81 -28.41 -16.25 -7.31
CA ASP A 81 -28.61 -14.81 -7.28
C ASP A 81 -27.52 -13.97 -6.60
N LEU A 82 -26.33 -13.94 -7.21
CA LEU A 82 -25.72 -12.64 -7.40
C LEU A 82 -26.50 -11.88 -8.49
N VAL A 83 -27.72 -11.45 -8.14
CA VAL A 83 -28.45 -10.36 -8.79
C VAL A 83 -27.43 -9.28 -9.08
N ALA A 84 -27.47 -8.71 -10.30
CA ALA A 84 -26.62 -7.62 -10.75
C ALA A 84 -26.56 -6.53 -9.67
N THR A 85 -25.56 -6.67 -8.81
CA THR A 85 -25.34 -5.83 -7.65
C THR A 85 -24.43 -4.75 -8.17
N ASP A 86 -24.77 -3.50 -7.91
CA ASP A 86 -23.89 -2.39 -8.25
C ASP A 86 -22.49 -2.65 -7.70
N ARG A 87 -21.50 -2.07 -8.37
CA ARG A 87 -20.08 -2.27 -8.05
C ARG A 87 -19.80 -1.99 -6.56
N ASP A 88 -20.44 -0.97 -6.00
CA ASP A 88 -20.24 -0.56 -4.61
C ASP A 88 -20.67 -1.65 -3.62
N THR A 89 -21.75 -2.37 -3.93
CA THR A 89 -22.19 -3.53 -3.15
C THR A 89 -21.18 -4.67 -3.23
N ILE A 90 -20.63 -4.95 -4.40
CA ILE A 90 -19.59 -5.99 -4.57
C ILE A 90 -18.33 -5.62 -3.78
N VAL A 91 -17.89 -4.36 -3.86
CA VAL A 91 -16.77 -3.83 -3.06
C VAL A 91 -17.05 -4.00 -1.57
N SER A 92 -18.20 -3.51 -1.09
CA SER A 92 -18.59 -3.63 0.32
C SER A 92 -18.61 -5.08 0.81
N GLN A 93 -19.17 -6.00 0.03
CA GLN A 93 -19.18 -7.43 0.36
C GLN A 93 -17.76 -8.02 0.43
N CYS A 94 -16.89 -7.68 -0.51
CA CYS A 94 -15.50 -8.13 -0.47
C CYS A 94 -14.76 -7.57 0.75
N GLN A 95 -14.94 -6.28 1.06
CA GLN A 95 -14.33 -5.67 2.26
C GLN A 95 -14.81 -6.36 3.55
N ASN A 96 -16.06 -6.83 3.58
CA ASN A 96 -16.63 -7.59 4.69
C ASN A 96 -16.27 -9.09 4.69
N GLY A 97 -15.35 -9.54 3.82
CA GLY A 97 -14.82 -10.90 3.81
C GLY A 97 -15.60 -11.91 2.96
N ASN A 98 -16.55 -11.47 2.12
CA ASN A 98 -17.20 -12.34 1.15
C ASN A 98 -16.24 -12.65 -0.02
N TRP A 99 -15.67 -13.86 -0.01
CA TRP A 99 -14.68 -14.26 -1.01
C TRP A 99 -15.24 -14.38 -2.44
N LYS A 100 -16.51 -14.74 -2.62
CA LYS A 100 -17.14 -14.75 -3.96
C LYS A 100 -17.21 -13.33 -4.55
N ALA A 101 -17.44 -12.32 -3.70
CA ALA A 101 -17.40 -10.92 -4.13
C ALA A 101 -15.98 -10.47 -4.49
N CYS A 102 -14.98 -10.86 -3.70
CA CYS A 102 -13.58 -10.58 -4.03
C CYS A 102 -13.11 -11.28 -5.32
N GLU A 103 -13.58 -12.49 -5.59
CA GLU A 103 -13.30 -13.20 -6.85
C GLU A 103 -13.85 -12.42 -8.06
N LYS A 104 -15.07 -11.87 -7.95
CA LYS A 104 -15.64 -11.00 -8.98
C LYS A 104 -14.81 -9.74 -9.21
N LEU A 105 -14.36 -9.07 -8.15
CA LEU A 105 -13.44 -7.94 -8.29
C LEU A 105 -12.11 -8.37 -8.93
N SER A 106 -11.62 -9.57 -8.62
CA SER A 106 -10.38 -10.09 -9.20
C SER A 106 -10.51 -10.31 -10.70
N HIS A 107 -11.65 -10.82 -11.14
CA HIS A 107 -11.96 -10.94 -12.57
C HIS A 107 -12.03 -9.57 -13.23
N SER A 108 -12.77 -8.63 -12.65
CA SER A 108 -12.88 -7.25 -13.15
C SER A 108 -11.52 -6.53 -13.21
N CYS A 109 -10.67 -6.71 -12.18
CA CYS A 109 -9.29 -6.24 -12.16
C CYS A 109 -8.46 -6.82 -13.32
N TYR A 110 -8.59 -8.12 -13.58
CA TYR A 110 -7.95 -8.78 -14.73
C TYR A 110 -8.46 -8.23 -16.08
N GLU A 111 -9.72 -7.85 -16.15
CA GLU A 111 -10.33 -7.14 -17.29
C GLU A 111 -9.95 -5.64 -17.36
N ARG A 112 -8.92 -5.23 -16.59
CA ARG A 112 -8.34 -3.88 -16.54
C ARG A 112 -9.22 -2.83 -15.86
N ASN A 113 -10.17 -3.25 -15.02
CA ASN A 113 -10.79 -2.34 -14.07
C ASN A 113 -9.83 -2.08 -12.90
N PHE A 114 -8.95 -1.10 -13.07
CA PHE A 114 -7.89 -0.81 -12.11
C PHE A 114 -8.38 -0.25 -10.77
N GLU A 115 -9.60 0.25 -10.70
CA GLU A 115 -10.21 0.66 -9.44
C GLU A 115 -10.56 -0.58 -8.58
N ASP A 116 -10.99 -1.67 -9.20
CA ASP A 116 -11.22 -2.95 -8.50
C ASP A 116 -9.90 -3.59 -8.07
N CYS A 117 -8.84 -3.44 -8.86
CA CYS A 117 -7.50 -3.81 -8.41
C CYS A 117 -7.11 -3.02 -7.15
N PHE A 118 -7.39 -1.72 -7.08
CA PHE A 118 -7.07 -0.92 -5.90
C PHE A 118 -7.85 -1.39 -4.66
N GLU A 119 -9.14 -1.68 -4.80
CA GLU A 119 -9.97 -2.19 -3.69
C GLU A 119 -9.51 -3.57 -3.20
N LEU A 120 -9.08 -4.45 -4.10
CA LEU A 120 -8.44 -5.72 -3.73
C LEU A 120 -7.10 -5.50 -3.02
N GLY A 121 -6.30 -4.54 -3.47
CA GLY A 121 -5.07 -4.15 -2.79
C GLY A 121 -5.34 -3.77 -1.33
N LYS A 122 -6.34 -2.90 -1.10
CA LYS A 122 -6.79 -2.53 0.26
C LYS A 122 -7.20 -3.76 1.05
N LYS A 123 -8.04 -4.63 0.48
CA LYS A 123 -8.49 -5.83 1.18
C LYS A 123 -7.34 -6.76 1.57
N PHE A 124 -6.43 -7.03 0.66
CA PHE A 124 -5.30 -7.93 0.94
C PHE A 124 -4.29 -7.30 1.89
N SER A 125 -4.15 -5.98 1.93
CA SER A 125 -3.23 -5.30 2.85
C SER A 125 -3.61 -5.49 4.33
N GLU A 126 -4.90 -5.71 4.62
CA GLU A 126 -5.39 -6.05 5.97
C GLU A 126 -4.91 -7.42 6.46
N ILE A 127 -4.56 -8.31 5.53
CA ILE A 127 -4.22 -9.72 5.80
C ILE A 127 -2.72 -9.93 5.67
N ASP A 128 -2.15 -9.51 4.55
CA ASP A 128 -0.74 -9.65 4.21
C ASP A 128 -0.37 -8.60 3.15
N GLN A 129 0.50 -7.66 3.54
CA GLN A 129 1.03 -6.63 2.65
C GLN A 129 1.65 -7.20 1.38
N LYS A 130 2.29 -8.37 1.45
CA LYS A 130 2.91 -9.01 0.29
C LYS A 130 1.88 -9.40 -0.76
N ARG A 131 0.67 -9.81 -0.33
CA ARG A 131 -0.44 -10.16 -1.24
C ARG A 131 -1.08 -8.93 -1.88
N ALA A 132 -0.98 -7.76 -1.26
CA ALA A 132 -1.53 -6.51 -1.80
C ALA A 132 -0.65 -5.90 -2.91
N ILE A 133 0.67 -6.11 -2.86
CA ILE A 133 1.65 -5.56 -3.82
C ILE A 133 1.25 -5.73 -5.29
N PRO A 134 0.88 -6.93 -5.81
CA PRO A 134 0.55 -7.07 -7.24
C PRO A 134 -0.64 -6.21 -7.67
N TYR A 135 -1.63 -6.05 -6.79
CA TYR A 135 -2.82 -5.24 -7.07
C TYR A 135 -2.49 -3.75 -7.08
N TYR A 136 -1.81 -3.26 -6.04
CA TYR A 136 -1.37 -1.87 -6.00
C TYR A 136 -0.37 -1.52 -7.10
N ARG A 137 0.51 -2.46 -7.45
CA ARG A 137 1.44 -2.31 -8.58
C ARG A 137 0.69 -2.13 -9.88
N THR A 138 -0.28 -2.99 -10.14
CA THR A 138 -1.07 -2.94 -11.37
C THR A 138 -1.78 -1.60 -11.50
N THR A 139 -2.49 -1.15 -10.47
CA THR A 139 -3.17 0.16 -10.51
C THR A 139 -2.17 1.30 -10.64
N CYS A 140 -1.14 1.36 -9.78
CA CYS A 140 -0.16 2.46 -9.82
C CYS A 140 0.56 2.55 -11.17
N GLU A 141 1.07 1.43 -11.70
CA GLU A 141 1.87 1.45 -12.93
C GLU A 141 1.01 1.68 -14.18
N GLN A 142 -0.26 1.27 -14.19
CA GLN A 142 -1.14 1.43 -15.36
C GLN A 142 -1.90 2.75 -15.39
N THR A 143 -2.28 3.31 -14.23
CA THR A 143 -3.12 4.52 -14.16
C THR A 143 -2.48 5.69 -13.44
N ARG A 144 -1.31 5.49 -12.81
CA ARG A 144 -0.69 6.47 -11.90
C ARG A 144 -1.63 6.88 -10.75
N HIS A 145 -2.52 5.98 -10.30
CA HIS A 145 -3.43 6.25 -9.19
C HIS A 145 -2.65 6.62 -7.92
N PRO A 146 -2.75 7.86 -7.41
CA PRO A 146 -1.82 8.36 -6.39
C PRO A 146 -1.85 7.56 -5.09
N GLU A 147 -3.03 7.23 -4.59
CA GLU A 147 -3.17 6.41 -3.37
C GLU A 147 -2.59 5.02 -3.56
N SER A 148 -2.76 4.43 -4.74
CA SER A 148 -2.21 3.10 -5.03
C SER A 148 -0.69 3.14 -5.10
N CYS A 149 -0.10 4.23 -5.59
CA CYS A 149 1.34 4.40 -5.61
C CYS A 149 1.91 4.60 -4.19
N LEU A 150 1.20 5.33 -3.33
CA LEU A 150 1.55 5.42 -1.91
C LEU A 150 1.53 4.05 -1.24
N HIS A 151 0.41 3.32 -1.33
CA HIS A 151 0.28 2.01 -0.69
C HIS A 151 1.27 0.99 -1.24
N LEU A 152 1.57 1.02 -2.54
CA LEU A 152 2.62 0.19 -3.12
C LEU A 152 3.99 0.49 -2.50
N ALA A 153 4.37 1.77 -2.41
CA ALA A 153 5.67 2.15 -1.86
C ALA A 153 5.81 1.72 -0.39
N LEU A 154 4.79 1.97 0.42
CA LEU A 154 4.74 1.56 1.82
C LEU A 154 4.88 0.04 1.96
N ALA A 155 4.09 -0.72 1.20
CA ALA A 155 4.14 -2.18 1.23
C ALA A 155 5.54 -2.70 0.84
N LEU A 156 6.18 -2.13 -0.20
CA LEU A 156 7.53 -2.52 -0.62
C LEU A 156 8.60 -2.26 0.43
N VAL A 157 8.51 -1.13 1.14
CA VAL A 157 9.41 -0.79 2.27
C VAL A 157 9.17 -1.75 3.43
N GLU A 158 7.91 -1.96 3.81
CA GLU A 158 7.52 -2.80 4.94
C GLU A 158 7.99 -4.25 4.77
N VAL A 159 7.73 -4.85 3.61
CA VAL A 159 8.16 -6.24 3.34
C VAL A 159 9.65 -6.35 2.97
N LYS A 160 10.39 -5.23 2.95
CA LYS A 160 11.79 -5.14 2.50
C LYS A 160 12.00 -5.83 1.15
N ALA A 161 11.12 -5.51 0.19
CA ALA A 161 11.19 -6.10 -1.14
C ALA A 161 12.53 -5.75 -1.82
N ASP A 162 13.04 -6.68 -2.63
CA ASP A 162 14.21 -6.45 -3.47
C ASP A 162 13.82 -5.56 -4.67
N VAL A 163 13.62 -4.28 -4.38
CA VAL A 163 13.25 -3.25 -5.36
C VAL A 163 14.21 -2.07 -5.17
N PRO A 164 14.82 -1.55 -6.24
CA PRO A 164 15.70 -0.39 -6.15
C PRO A 164 15.01 0.80 -5.50
N LEU A 165 15.74 1.48 -4.61
CA LEU A 165 15.26 2.65 -3.86
C LEU A 165 14.68 3.72 -4.80
N GLU A 166 15.29 3.95 -5.96
CA GLU A 166 14.81 4.94 -6.93
C GLU A 166 13.41 4.61 -7.44
N LYS A 167 13.05 3.32 -7.54
CA LYS A 167 11.71 2.90 -7.97
C LYS A 167 10.67 3.18 -6.88
N ILE A 168 11.01 2.94 -5.62
CA ILE A 168 10.14 3.27 -4.47
C ILE A 168 9.91 4.78 -4.41
N LEU A 169 10.98 5.57 -4.54
CA LEU A 169 10.90 7.04 -4.55
C LEU A 169 10.05 7.57 -5.71
N ARG A 170 10.09 6.94 -6.90
CA ARG A 170 9.19 7.32 -8.01
C ARG A 170 7.72 7.13 -7.67
N TYR A 171 7.34 6.04 -7.01
CA TYR A 171 5.94 5.83 -6.61
C TYR A 171 5.49 6.87 -5.57
N LEU A 172 6.34 7.16 -4.58
CA LEU A 172 6.05 8.20 -3.60
C LEU A 172 5.97 9.60 -4.25
N HIS A 173 6.80 9.88 -5.26
CA HIS A 173 6.74 11.13 -6.00
C HIS A 173 5.39 11.32 -6.69
N VAL A 174 4.87 10.29 -7.37
CA VAL A 174 3.53 10.33 -7.99
C VAL A 174 2.47 10.65 -6.93
N ALA A 175 2.49 9.94 -5.80
CA ALA A 175 1.53 10.15 -4.72
C ALA A 175 1.62 11.57 -4.10
N CYS A 176 2.83 12.08 -3.89
CA CYS A 176 3.09 13.37 -3.27
C CYS A 176 2.79 14.55 -4.21
N VAL A 177 3.40 14.56 -5.40
CA VAL A 177 3.40 15.71 -6.30
C VAL A 177 2.15 15.74 -7.17
N GLU A 178 1.78 14.60 -7.75
CA GLU A 178 0.61 14.52 -8.63
C GLU A 178 -0.67 14.30 -7.83
N GLY A 179 -0.62 13.44 -6.81
CA GLY A 179 -1.77 13.17 -5.94
C GLY A 179 -2.04 14.22 -4.87
N GLY A 180 -1.05 15.05 -4.55
CA GLY A 180 -1.16 15.98 -3.43
C GLY A 180 -1.35 15.27 -2.08
N ILE A 181 -0.87 14.04 -1.93
CA ILE A 181 -0.98 13.28 -0.68
C ILE A 181 0.18 13.67 0.22
N SER A 182 -0.11 14.44 1.28
CA SER A 182 0.91 14.94 2.22
C SER A 182 1.72 13.81 2.87
N MET A 183 1.05 12.70 3.20
CA MET A 183 1.70 11.51 3.76
C MET A 183 2.81 11.00 2.84
N ALA A 184 2.56 10.91 1.53
CA ALA A 184 3.57 10.45 0.59
C ALA A 184 4.82 11.35 0.56
N CYS A 185 4.64 12.66 0.72
CA CYS A 185 5.76 13.60 0.80
C CYS A 185 6.60 13.38 2.07
N LEU A 186 5.97 13.07 3.19
CA LEU A 186 6.66 12.75 4.45
C LEU A 186 7.42 11.42 4.34
N GLU A 187 6.80 10.41 3.76
CA GLU A 187 7.42 9.11 3.52
C GLU A 187 8.66 9.20 2.61
N MET A 188 8.69 10.12 1.63
CA MET A 188 9.92 10.35 0.85
C MET A 188 11.09 10.83 1.71
N LEU A 189 10.81 11.65 2.72
CA LEU A 189 11.84 12.17 3.64
C LEU A 189 12.34 11.10 4.61
N GLU A 190 11.47 10.17 4.99
CA GLU A 190 11.83 9.03 5.85
C GLU A 190 12.66 7.99 5.09
N VAL A 191 12.21 7.64 3.88
CA VAL A 191 12.87 6.64 3.02
C VAL A 191 14.20 7.17 2.47
N ASN A 192 14.32 8.48 2.20
CA ASN A 192 15.57 9.10 1.72
C ASN A 192 15.87 10.44 2.42
N PRO A 193 16.38 10.42 3.67
CA PRO A 193 16.60 11.63 4.47
C PRO A 193 17.71 12.54 3.95
N ASN A 194 18.57 12.02 3.06
CA ASN A 194 19.69 12.73 2.44
C ASN A 194 19.40 13.15 1.00
N SER A 195 18.14 13.09 0.57
CA SER A 195 17.74 13.55 -0.76
C SER A 195 18.12 15.02 -0.97
N GLU A 196 18.67 15.34 -2.14
CA GLU A 196 18.92 16.74 -2.56
C GLU A 196 17.60 17.55 -2.62
N ASP A 197 16.49 16.85 -2.87
CA ASP A 197 15.14 17.42 -2.93
C ASP A 197 14.44 17.50 -1.57
N LYS A 198 15.14 17.26 -0.46
CA LYS A 198 14.56 17.27 0.90
C LYS A 198 13.75 18.54 1.19
N ILE A 199 14.31 19.70 0.86
CA ILE A 199 13.68 21.01 1.09
C ILE A 199 12.37 21.11 0.28
N PHE A 200 12.37 20.60 -0.95
CA PHE A 200 11.19 20.60 -1.82
C PHE A 200 10.07 19.75 -1.22
N TYR A 201 10.34 18.49 -0.85
CA TYR A 201 9.31 17.62 -0.30
C TYR A 201 8.81 18.08 1.08
N GLN A 202 9.67 18.67 1.91
CA GLN A 202 9.26 19.28 3.18
C GLN A 202 8.32 20.47 2.97
N ALA A 203 8.65 21.39 2.05
CA ALA A 203 7.80 22.53 1.73
C ALA A 203 6.45 22.08 1.12
N GLN A 204 6.47 21.08 0.25
CA GLN A 204 5.28 20.51 -0.36
C GLN A 204 4.38 19.85 0.70
N ALA A 205 4.94 19.06 1.63
CA ALA A 205 4.18 18.46 2.73
C ALA A 205 3.49 19.52 3.59
N GLN A 206 4.22 20.56 4.02
CA GLN A 206 3.67 21.67 4.81
C GLN A 206 2.54 22.40 4.08
N LYS A 207 2.72 22.66 2.79
CA LYS A 207 1.69 23.27 1.94
C LYS A 207 0.42 22.42 1.89
N LEU A 208 0.53 21.11 1.69
CA LEU A 208 -0.62 20.21 1.63
C LEU A 208 -1.34 20.08 2.98
N ILE A 209 -0.59 20.00 4.09
CA ILE A 209 -1.16 19.98 5.45
C ILE A 209 -1.96 21.26 5.72
N SER A 210 -1.36 22.43 5.46
CA SER A 210 -2.02 23.73 5.68
C SER A 210 -3.32 23.92 4.89
N LYS A 211 -3.43 23.32 3.70
CA LYS A 211 -4.65 23.33 2.87
C LYS A 211 -5.75 22.41 3.38
N SER A 212 -5.38 21.35 4.10
CA SER A 212 -6.31 20.31 4.56
C SER A 212 -7.09 20.74 5.80
N GLY A 213 -6.76 21.89 6.40
CA GLY A 213 -7.45 22.42 7.59
C GLY A 213 -7.28 21.56 8.85
N LEU A 214 -6.28 20.68 8.85
CA LEU A 214 -5.81 19.92 10.02
C LEU A 214 -4.88 20.77 10.88
#